data_AF-A0A356C0I1-F1
#
_entry.id   AF-A0A356C0I1-F1
#
_cell.length_a   1.000
_cell.length_b   1.000
_cell.length_c   1.000
_cell.angle_alpha   90.00
_cell.angle_beta   90.00
_cell.angle_gamma   90.00
#
_symmetry.space_group_name_H-M   'P 1'
#
loop_
_entity.id
_entity.type
_entity.pdbx_description
1 polymer ?
#
loop_
_entity_poly.entity_id
_entity_poly.type
_entity_poly.pdbx_seq_one_letter_code
_entity_poly.pdbx_strand_id
1 'polypeptide(L)'
;DRFTIGIIDDVSHSSLPAGEPIDITPGGTISCKFWGLGSDGTVGANQGAIRIIGEHTKLYAQAYFSYDSKKSGGTTVSHLRFGTKPIRAPYLVDHPDYVACHNKAFVNNYDLLKGIKPGGIFVLNCPWERKELDENLPAHLKRSLAEKNVRFYTIDAISIAGNLGLGNRINMVMQSAFFKLAKVIPVDEALAFLKDSVEELYGRKGQYVVDMNVAAIDQGATSLRKISVPPEWAHLSDDREDDAEGDPSFVEEIQLPMQRMEGDDLPVSAFVGREDGAYPNGTTAYEKRGIAVTIPEWQIERCIQCNQCSFVCPHAVIRPFLLDQQEMEGAPQSFKTKKAIGKGIDHFGYRIQVSPLDCTGCGNCADVCPAPEKALVMRPADQEIAKEKDNWLYAQQITSKEDYVNWQTLKNSQFRTPLFEFHGACPGCGETPYIKLLTQLFGERMLIANATGCSSIYGGSAPSFPYSVNSQGEGPAWANSLFEDNAEFGFGMRLGGKYREGRLRQLVEQLVAENSLSQGAKDACLEWLEHRCDSLASAQVGKRLVKMLEGERGRNPLMEEIIRNREHLTKKSQWIIGGDGWAY
;
A
#
# COMPACT_ATOMS: atom_id res chain seq x y z
N ASP A 1 34.71 19.46 11.28
CA ASP A 1 34.19 18.63 12.39
C ASP A 1 32.66 18.57 12.52
N ARG A 2 31.88 19.28 11.68
CA ARG A 2 30.40 19.17 11.67
C ARG A 2 29.89 18.85 10.27
N PHE A 3 30.35 17.72 9.72
CA PHE A 3 29.88 17.24 8.43
C PHE A 3 28.93 16.05 8.62
N THR A 4 28.13 15.77 7.60
CA THR A 4 27.30 14.57 7.49
C THR A 4 27.81 13.67 6.35
N ILE A 5 27.56 12.38 6.44
CA ILE A 5 27.87 11.37 5.40
C ILE A 5 26.62 10.52 5.21
N GLY A 6 26.29 10.22 3.95
CA GLY A 6 25.17 9.33 3.60
C GLY A 6 23.85 10.05 3.30
N ILE A 7 23.83 11.38 3.29
CA ILE A 7 22.70 12.21 2.86
C ILE A 7 23.20 13.32 1.94
N ILE A 8 22.30 13.88 1.12
CA ILE A 8 22.55 15.11 0.35
C ILE A 8 21.97 16.28 1.16
N ASP A 9 22.81 16.97 1.91
CA ASP A 9 22.41 18.15 2.68
C ASP A 9 22.70 19.43 1.88
N ASP A 10 21.77 19.76 1.00
CA ASP A 10 21.76 20.97 0.17
C ASP A 10 21.12 22.19 0.88
N VAL A 11 20.74 22.06 2.15
CA VAL A 11 20.15 23.15 2.96
C VAL A 11 21.20 23.76 3.88
N SER A 12 21.87 22.93 4.69
CA SER A 12 22.91 23.40 5.62
C SER A 12 24.33 23.19 5.08
N HIS A 13 24.45 22.54 3.90
CA HIS A 13 25.71 22.27 3.21
C HIS A 13 26.74 21.52 4.07
N SER A 14 26.25 20.62 4.94
CA SER A 14 27.11 19.83 5.83
C SER A 14 27.57 18.50 5.22
N SER A 15 26.93 18.02 4.14
CA SER A 15 27.23 16.70 3.57
C SER A 15 28.54 16.70 2.79
N LEU A 16 29.37 15.68 3.01
CA LEU A 16 30.52 15.41 2.14
C LEU A 16 30.06 14.78 0.81
N PRO A 17 30.62 15.18 -0.34
CA PRO A 17 30.28 14.57 -1.62
C PRO A 17 30.70 13.09 -1.64
N ALA A 18 29.84 12.23 -2.21
CA ALA A 18 30.18 10.84 -2.44
C ALA A 18 31.27 10.74 -3.53
N GLY A 19 32.29 9.91 -3.28
CA GLY A 19 33.28 9.54 -4.30
C GLY A 19 32.79 8.39 -5.18
N GLU A 20 33.65 7.93 -6.08
CA GLU A 20 33.37 6.75 -6.90
C GLU A 20 33.09 5.50 -6.02
N PRO A 21 32.14 4.64 -6.38
CA PRO A 21 31.89 3.38 -5.67
C PRO A 21 33.15 2.51 -5.61
N ILE A 22 33.43 1.93 -4.44
CA ILE A 22 34.59 1.07 -4.21
C ILE A 22 34.11 -0.30 -3.70
N ASP A 23 34.36 -1.35 -4.48
CA ASP A 23 34.15 -2.73 -4.01
C ASP A 23 35.33 -3.16 -3.12
N ILE A 24 35.08 -3.18 -1.81
CA ILE A 24 36.05 -3.62 -0.79
C ILE A 24 35.84 -5.08 -0.37
N THR A 25 34.98 -5.83 -1.07
CA THR A 25 34.75 -7.24 -0.74
C THR A 25 35.98 -8.09 -1.07
N PRO A 26 36.30 -9.12 -0.28
CA PRO A 26 37.43 -9.99 -0.59
C PRO A 26 37.26 -10.67 -1.96
N GLY A 27 38.32 -10.69 -2.76
CA GLY A 27 38.30 -11.39 -4.04
C GLY A 27 37.84 -12.85 -3.91
N GLY A 28 36.89 -13.26 -4.76
CA GLY A 28 36.23 -14.57 -4.72
C GLY A 28 34.93 -14.61 -3.92
N THR A 29 34.47 -13.48 -3.35
CA THR A 29 33.14 -13.39 -2.74
C THR A 29 32.03 -13.31 -3.79
N ILE A 30 31.06 -14.22 -3.70
CA ILE A 30 29.83 -14.21 -4.48
C ILE A 30 28.78 -13.41 -3.71
N SER A 31 28.24 -12.36 -4.32
CA SER A 31 27.18 -11.52 -3.75
C SER A 31 25.85 -11.73 -4.46
N CYS A 32 24.77 -11.90 -3.71
CA CYS A 32 23.45 -12.22 -4.23
C CYS A 32 22.39 -11.26 -3.68
N LYS A 33 21.43 -10.86 -4.53
CA LYS A 33 20.21 -10.13 -4.15
C LYS A 33 18.96 -10.92 -4.51
N PHE A 34 18.00 -10.99 -3.60
CA PHE A 34 16.71 -11.67 -3.83
C PHE A 34 15.57 -10.73 -3.49
N TRP A 35 14.73 -10.45 -4.47
CA TRP A 35 13.52 -9.67 -4.35
C TRP A 35 12.34 -10.62 -4.15
N GLY A 36 11.77 -10.61 -2.96
CA GLY A 36 10.62 -11.43 -2.57
C GLY A 36 9.46 -10.58 -2.06
N LEU A 37 8.25 -11.13 -2.11
CA LEU A 37 7.06 -10.56 -1.50
C LEU A 37 6.94 -11.06 -0.05
N GLY A 38 6.56 -10.17 0.88
CA GLY A 38 6.31 -10.55 2.26
C GLY A 38 5.33 -11.72 2.33
N SER A 39 5.77 -12.81 2.98
CA SER A 39 5.08 -14.11 3.13
C SER A 39 5.14 -15.08 1.94
N ASP A 40 5.98 -14.84 0.92
CA ASP A 40 6.19 -15.79 -0.20
C ASP A 40 7.21 -16.92 0.12
N GLY A 41 7.90 -16.83 1.26
CA GLY A 41 8.89 -17.81 1.72
C GLY A 41 10.33 -17.55 1.28
N THR A 42 10.62 -16.45 0.56
CA THR A 42 11.95 -16.09 0.06
C THR A 42 12.99 -15.96 1.17
N VAL A 43 12.68 -15.19 2.21
CA VAL A 43 13.58 -14.99 3.36
C VAL A 43 13.90 -16.33 4.05
N GLY A 44 12.88 -17.17 4.26
CA GLY A 44 13.07 -18.48 4.87
C GLY A 44 13.93 -19.42 4.00
N ALA A 45 13.71 -19.42 2.68
CA ALA A 45 14.55 -20.17 1.74
C ALA A 45 16.00 -19.68 1.78
N ASN A 46 16.22 -18.37 1.83
CA ASN A 46 17.55 -17.79 1.92
C ASN A 46 18.25 -18.16 3.23
N GLN A 47 17.55 -18.11 4.38
CA GLN A 47 18.05 -18.63 5.66
C GLN A 47 18.43 -20.10 5.58
N GLY A 48 17.61 -20.93 4.92
CA GLY A 48 17.93 -22.33 4.64
C GLY A 48 19.18 -22.49 3.78
N ALA A 49 19.31 -21.71 2.70
CA ALA A 49 20.48 -21.76 1.82
C ALA A 49 21.77 -21.36 2.56
N ILE A 50 21.71 -20.33 3.41
CA ILE A 50 22.84 -19.91 4.25
C ILE A 50 23.26 -21.03 5.21
N ARG A 51 22.29 -21.68 5.85
CA ARG A 51 22.55 -22.81 6.76
C ARG A 51 23.23 -23.95 6.01
N ILE A 52 22.66 -24.36 4.88
CA ILE A 52 23.22 -25.43 4.03
C ILE A 52 24.67 -25.11 3.64
N ILE A 53 24.92 -23.91 3.13
CA ILE A 53 26.26 -23.53 2.68
C ILE A 53 27.23 -23.42 3.87
N GLY A 54 26.81 -22.85 4.99
CA GLY A 54 27.65 -22.66 6.18
C GLY A 54 27.99 -23.96 6.92
N GLU A 55 27.07 -24.92 6.95
CA GLU A 55 27.25 -26.20 7.67
C GLU A 55 27.97 -27.25 6.83
N HIS A 56 27.75 -27.27 5.51
CA HIS A 56 28.31 -28.29 4.62
C HIS A 56 29.57 -27.84 3.86
N THR A 57 30.03 -26.60 4.04
CA THR A 57 31.23 -26.09 3.37
C THR A 57 32.17 -25.34 4.32
N LYS A 58 33.35 -24.96 3.82
CA LYS A 58 34.30 -24.09 4.51
C LYS A 58 34.11 -22.60 4.15
N LEU A 59 33.05 -22.26 3.42
CA LEU A 59 32.78 -20.88 3.03
C LEU A 59 32.23 -20.10 4.22
N TYR A 60 32.66 -18.85 4.35
CA TYR A 60 31.98 -17.87 5.16
C TYR A 60 30.68 -17.48 4.45
N ALA A 61 29.59 -17.45 5.20
CA ALA A 61 28.29 -16.98 4.75
C ALA A 61 27.87 -15.74 5.57
N GLN A 62 27.38 -14.72 4.88
CA GLN A 62 26.79 -13.52 5.49
C GLN A 62 25.41 -13.31 4.87
N ALA A 63 24.46 -12.86 5.69
CA ALA A 63 23.17 -12.43 5.21
C ALA A 63 22.62 -11.23 5.96
N TYR A 64 21.90 -10.40 5.23
CA TYR A 64 21.12 -9.29 5.73
C TYR A 64 19.78 -9.27 4.99
N PHE A 65 18.70 -8.97 5.69
CA PHE A 65 17.35 -8.97 5.12
C PHE A 65 16.75 -7.59 5.35
N SER A 66 16.47 -6.88 4.26
CA SER A 66 15.71 -5.63 4.29
C SER A 66 14.23 -5.94 4.14
N TYR A 67 13.41 -5.41 5.04
CA TYR A 67 11.96 -5.60 5.06
C TYR A 67 11.26 -4.26 4.89
N ASP A 68 10.14 -4.29 4.18
CA ASP A 68 9.19 -3.18 4.09
C ASP A 68 8.44 -2.97 5.43
N SER A 69 7.95 -1.75 5.64
CA SER A 69 7.05 -1.41 6.75
C SER A 69 5.68 -2.08 6.59
N LYS A 70 5.28 -2.41 5.35
CA LYS A 70 4.05 -3.15 5.05
C LYS A 70 4.15 -4.58 5.60
N LYS A 71 3.36 -4.86 6.64
CA LYS A 71 3.34 -6.15 7.39
C LYS A 71 3.17 -7.40 6.51
N SER A 72 2.45 -7.31 5.40
CA SER A 72 2.36 -8.40 4.41
C SER A 72 2.12 -7.84 3.01
N GLY A 73 2.62 -8.55 2.01
CA GLY A 73 2.64 -8.06 0.62
C GLY A 73 3.62 -6.90 0.38
N GLY A 74 4.41 -6.50 1.38
CA GLY A 74 5.52 -5.57 1.22
C GLY A 74 6.71 -6.24 0.53
N THR A 75 7.68 -5.44 0.10
CA THR A 75 8.90 -5.97 -0.54
C THR A 75 9.89 -6.47 0.51
N THR A 76 10.60 -7.55 0.18
CA THR A 76 11.75 -8.04 0.96
C THR A 76 12.94 -8.16 0.04
N VAL A 77 14.09 -7.60 0.46
CA VAL A 77 15.34 -7.71 -0.28
C VAL A 77 16.35 -8.44 0.58
N SER A 78 16.71 -9.64 0.17
CA SER A 78 17.72 -10.44 0.85
C SER A 78 19.08 -10.20 0.22
N HIS A 79 20.08 -9.85 1.03
CA HIS A 79 21.46 -9.63 0.63
C HIS A 79 22.32 -10.74 1.20
N LEU A 80 22.85 -11.60 0.34
CA LEU A 80 23.64 -12.76 0.74
C LEU A 80 25.05 -12.62 0.17
N ARG A 81 26.05 -13.04 0.95
CA ARG A 81 27.44 -13.14 0.48
C ARG A 81 28.05 -14.47 0.91
N PHE A 82 28.83 -15.07 0.02
CA PHE A 82 29.56 -16.32 0.27
C PHE A 82 31.00 -16.19 -0.20
N GLY A 83 31.97 -16.66 0.57
CA GLY A 83 33.37 -16.58 0.17
C GLY A 83 34.32 -17.40 1.03
N THR A 84 35.54 -17.64 0.54
CA THR A 84 36.58 -18.41 1.24
C THR A 84 37.28 -17.61 2.34
N LYS A 85 37.11 -16.29 2.36
CA LYS A 85 37.69 -15.37 3.34
C LYS A 85 36.59 -14.81 4.26
N PRO A 86 36.92 -14.41 5.50
CA PRO A 86 35.97 -13.76 6.39
C PRO A 86 35.32 -12.53 5.75
N ILE A 87 33.99 -12.47 5.79
CA ILE A 87 33.21 -11.38 5.19
C ILE A 87 33.01 -10.26 6.22
N ARG A 88 33.63 -9.10 5.98
CA ARG A 88 33.54 -7.89 6.84
C ARG A 88 32.85 -6.74 6.11
N ALA A 89 31.64 -7.00 5.61
CA ALA A 89 30.85 -6.04 4.84
C ALA A 89 29.50 -5.76 5.52
N PRO A 90 29.45 -4.96 6.60
CA PRO A 90 28.20 -4.64 7.31
C PRO A 90 27.38 -3.58 6.56
N TYR A 91 27.22 -3.76 5.24
CA TYR A 91 26.48 -2.90 4.33
C TYR A 91 25.77 -3.76 3.27
N LEU A 92 24.76 -3.19 2.60
CA LEU A 92 23.95 -3.88 1.59
C LEU A 92 24.79 -4.33 0.40
N VAL A 93 24.28 -5.30 -0.37
CA VAL A 93 24.91 -5.70 -1.65
C VAL A 93 24.64 -4.65 -2.72
N ASP A 94 25.69 -3.94 -3.09
CA ASP A 94 25.77 -2.96 -4.19
C ASP A 94 25.95 -3.64 -5.55
N HIS A 95 26.93 -4.55 -5.66
CA HIS A 95 27.35 -5.20 -6.89
C HIS A 95 27.06 -6.72 -6.86
N PRO A 96 25.81 -7.15 -7.11
CA PRO A 96 25.47 -8.58 -7.09
C PRO A 96 26.02 -9.32 -8.31
N ASP A 97 26.47 -10.55 -8.08
CA ASP A 97 26.77 -11.56 -9.10
C ASP A 97 25.49 -12.31 -9.55
N TYR A 98 24.50 -12.40 -8.63
CA TYR A 98 23.22 -13.06 -8.85
C TYR A 98 22.07 -12.21 -8.31
N VAL A 99 21.04 -11.99 -9.13
CA VAL A 99 19.79 -11.35 -8.75
C VAL A 99 18.63 -12.28 -9.07
N ALA A 100 17.72 -12.49 -8.12
CA ALA A 100 16.46 -13.16 -8.37
C ALA A 100 15.27 -12.26 -8.02
N CYS A 101 14.26 -12.26 -8.87
CA CYS A 101 12.98 -11.59 -8.67
C CYS A 101 11.88 -12.65 -8.60
N HIS A 102 11.35 -12.86 -7.40
CA HIS A 102 10.39 -13.93 -7.12
C HIS A 102 8.93 -13.51 -7.37
N ASN A 103 8.69 -12.24 -7.69
CA ASN A 103 7.38 -11.72 -8.04
C ASN A 103 7.44 -10.82 -9.28
N LYS A 104 6.71 -11.19 -10.34
CA LYS A 104 6.66 -10.42 -11.59
C LYS A 104 6.14 -8.99 -11.42
N ALA A 105 5.33 -8.69 -10.40
CA ALA A 105 4.81 -7.35 -10.14
C ALA A 105 5.92 -6.31 -9.88
N PHE A 106 7.10 -6.76 -9.45
CA PHE A 106 8.23 -5.89 -9.14
C PHE A 106 8.95 -5.34 -10.37
N VAL A 107 8.72 -5.96 -11.54
CA VAL A 107 9.40 -5.61 -12.81
C VAL A 107 9.16 -4.15 -13.21
N ASN A 108 7.98 -3.60 -12.94
CA ASN A 108 7.63 -2.22 -13.28
C ASN A 108 7.91 -1.23 -12.14
N ASN A 109 8.13 -1.73 -10.92
CA ASN A 109 8.14 -0.90 -9.72
C ASN A 109 9.56 -0.59 -9.21
N TYR A 110 10.55 -1.42 -9.54
CA TYR A 110 11.90 -1.32 -8.98
C TYR A 110 12.97 -1.49 -10.06
N ASP A 111 14.11 -0.82 -9.88
CA ASP A 111 15.34 -1.17 -10.62
C ASP A 111 15.96 -2.44 -10.04
N LEU A 112 15.42 -3.59 -10.47
CA LEU A 112 15.84 -4.91 -10.01
C LEU A 112 17.34 -5.19 -10.29
N LEU A 113 17.89 -4.57 -11.34
CA LEU A 113 19.27 -4.80 -11.81
C LEU A 113 20.24 -3.69 -11.38
N LYS A 114 19.84 -2.80 -10.46
CA LYS A 114 20.70 -1.76 -9.89
C LYS A 114 22.00 -2.38 -9.37
N GLY A 115 23.11 -1.96 -9.97
CA GLY A 115 24.47 -2.40 -9.64
C GLY A 115 24.88 -3.80 -10.10
N ILE A 116 24.05 -4.58 -10.81
CA ILE A 116 24.44 -5.93 -11.24
C ILE A 116 25.75 -5.92 -12.04
N LYS A 117 26.65 -6.86 -11.73
CA LYS A 117 27.94 -6.98 -12.42
C LYS A 117 27.75 -7.39 -13.88
N PRO A 118 28.62 -6.95 -14.81
CA PRO A 118 28.62 -7.45 -16.17
C PRO A 118 28.74 -8.98 -16.22
N GLY A 119 27.90 -9.66 -17.01
CA GLY A 119 27.83 -11.13 -17.06
C GLY A 119 27.16 -11.78 -15.84
N GLY A 120 26.59 -10.98 -14.92
CA GLY A 120 25.80 -11.44 -13.78
C GLY A 120 24.58 -12.27 -14.20
N ILE A 121 23.95 -12.94 -13.23
CA ILE A 121 22.77 -13.78 -13.46
C ILE A 121 21.52 -13.05 -12.99
N PHE A 122 20.48 -13.02 -13.81
CA PHE A 122 19.15 -12.59 -13.41
C PHE A 122 18.14 -13.72 -13.59
N VAL A 123 17.35 -14.00 -12.55
CA VAL A 123 16.27 -15.00 -12.58
C VAL A 123 14.95 -14.32 -12.27
N LEU A 124 13.96 -14.43 -13.16
CA LEU A 124 12.62 -13.87 -12.97
C LEU A 124 11.58 -14.99 -12.85
N ASN A 125 10.79 -14.96 -11.78
CA ASN A 125 9.61 -15.80 -11.64
C ASN A 125 8.43 -15.20 -12.41
N CYS A 126 8.10 -15.77 -13.56
CA CYS A 126 6.97 -15.34 -14.39
C CYS A 126 6.48 -16.46 -15.33
N PRO A 127 5.18 -16.46 -15.69
CA PRO A 127 4.65 -17.37 -16.69
C PRO A 127 5.08 -16.99 -18.12
N TRP A 128 5.57 -15.77 -18.33
CA TRP A 128 5.79 -15.20 -19.66
C TRP A 128 6.72 -16.03 -20.55
N GLU A 129 6.26 -16.21 -21.79
CA GLU A 129 7.01 -16.71 -22.92
C GLU A 129 7.72 -15.57 -23.66
N ARG A 130 8.48 -15.90 -24.72
CA ARG A 130 9.39 -14.96 -25.37
C ARG A 130 8.72 -13.65 -25.80
N LYS A 131 7.62 -13.73 -26.56
CA LYS A 131 6.91 -12.52 -27.03
C LYS A 131 6.35 -11.71 -25.86
N GLU A 132 5.83 -12.40 -24.85
CA GLU A 132 5.28 -11.75 -23.66
C GLU A 132 6.38 -11.04 -22.85
N LEU A 133 7.63 -11.52 -22.85
CA LEU A 133 8.75 -10.79 -22.24
C LEU A 133 9.07 -9.49 -22.98
N ASP A 134 8.94 -9.47 -24.31
CA ASP A 134 9.10 -8.25 -25.10
C ASP A 134 7.97 -7.24 -24.80
N GLU A 135 6.78 -7.69 -24.45
CA GLU A 135 5.64 -6.82 -24.11
C GLU A 135 5.65 -6.35 -22.64
N ASN A 136 6.04 -7.22 -21.71
CA ASN A 136 5.88 -6.98 -20.28
C ASN A 136 7.12 -6.42 -19.58
N LEU A 137 8.34 -6.61 -20.12
CA LEU A 137 9.54 -6.04 -19.51
C LEU A 137 9.70 -4.56 -19.92
N PRO A 138 9.92 -3.64 -18.98
CA PRO A 138 10.13 -2.23 -19.29
C PRO A 138 11.48 -1.99 -19.97
N ALA A 139 11.56 -0.90 -20.73
CA ALA A 139 12.73 -0.57 -21.55
C ALA A 139 14.04 -0.46 -20.73
N HIS A 140 14.01 0.18 -19.56
CA HIS A 140 15.19 0.32 -18.69
C HIS A 140 15.76 -1.03 -18.22
N LEU A 141 14.90 -2.00 -17.93
CA LEU A 141 15.29 -3.35 -17.52
C LEU A 141 15.88 -4.11 -18.71
N LYS A 142 15.23 -4.02 -19.88
CA LYS A 142 15.74 -4.60 -21.14
C LYS A 142 17.13 -4.05 -21.50
N ARG A 143 17.33 -2.73 -21.44
CA ARG A 143 18.64 -2.09 -21.64
C ARG A 143 19.69 -2.64 -20.69
N SER A 144 19.38 -2.65 -19.39
CA SER A 144 20.30 -3.16 -18.36
C SER A 144 20.71 -4.61 -18.61
N LEU A 145 19.79 -5.45 -19.09
CA LEU A 145 20.09 -6.83 -19.47
C LEU A 145 21.10 -6.91 -20.63
N ALA A 146 20.92 -6.08 -21.66
CA ALA A 146 21.76 -6.10 -22.86
C ALA A 146 23.12 -5.44 -22.63
N GLU A 147 23.17 -4.21 -22.11
CA GLU A 147 24.40 -3.44 -21.88
C GLU A 147 25.38 -4.18 -20.95
N LYS A 148 24.85 -4.80 -19.89
CA LYS A 148 25.67 -5.54 -18.91
C LYS A 148 25.85 -7.01 -19.29
N ASN A 149 25.40 -7.45 -20.47
CA ASN A 149 25.47 -8.84 -20.92
C ASN A 149 24.95 -9.84 -19.87
N VAL A 150 23.82 -9.53 -19.23
CA VAL A 150 23.26 -10.32 -18.14
C VAL A 150 22.77 -11.67 -18.65
N ARG A 151 23.10 -12.73 -17.92
CA ARG A 151 22.59 -14.08 -18.18
C ARG A 151 21.18 -14.20 -17.60
N PHE A 152 20.18 -14.03 -18.47
CA PHE A 152 18.78 -13.98 -18.07
C PHE A 152 18.10 -15.35 -18.11
N TYR A 153 17.37 -15.69 -17.05
CA TYR A 153 16.57 -16.90 -16.91
C TYR A 153 15.16 -16.58 -16.42
N THR A 154 14.18 -17.35 -16.89
CA THR A 154 12.79 -17.31 -16.37
C THR A 154 12.34 -18.67 -15.88
N ILE A 155 11.40 -18.67 -14.93
CA ILE A 155 10.74 -19.87 -14.42
C ILE A 155 9.31 -19.52 -14.00
N ASP A 156 8.35 -20.41 -14.26
CA ASP A 156 6.97 -20.25 -13.78
C ASP A 156 6.77 -21.04 -12.49
N ALA A 157 7.33 -20.51 -11.40
CA ALA A 157 7.29 -21.20 -10.12
C ALA A 157 5.88 -21.28 -9.53
N ILE A 158 4.98 -20.35 -9.88
CA ILE A 158 3.58 -20.34 -9.41
C ILE A 158 2.83 -21.52 -10.03
N SER A 159 2.90 -21.72 -11.35
CA SER A 159 2.23 -22.86 -11.99
C SER A 159 2.82 -24.19 -11.53
N ILE A 160 4.15 -24.28 -11.36
CA ILE A 160 4.80 -25.48 -10.81
C ILE A 160 4.26 -25.80 -9.42
N ALA A 161 4.25 -24.82 -8.51
CA ALA A 161 3.75 -24.99 -7.15
C ALA A 161 2.26 -25.35 -7.13
N GLY A 162 1.44 -24.69 -7.95
CA GLY A 162 0.01 -24.96 -8.08
C GLY A 162 -0.29 -26.39 -8.54
N ASN A 163 0.40 -26.85 -9.59
CA ASN A 163 0.23 -28.20 -10.14
C ASN A 163 0.66 -29.30 -9.16
N LEU A 164 1.65 -29.01 -8.31
CA LEU A 164 2.11 -29.93 -7.27
C LEU A 164 1.28 -29.86 -5.98
N GLY A 165 0.29 -28.97 -5.89
CA GLY A 165 -0.57 -28.79 -4.72
C GLY A 165 0.05 -27.95 -3.59
N LEU A 166 1.17 -27.26 -3.85
CA LEU A 166 1.84 -26.34 -2.90
C LEU A 166 1.18 -24.95 -2.85
N GLY A 167 0.16 -24.71 -3.68
CA GLY A 167 -0.51 -23.42 -3.81
C GLY A 167 0.45 -22.35 -4.34
N ASN A 168 0.56 -21.23 -3.63
CA ASN A 168 1.43 -20.11 -4.03
C ASN A 168 2.85 -20.18 -3.43
N ARG A 169 3.26 -21.33 -2.87
CA ARG A 169 4.58 -21.49 -2.23
C ARG A 169 5.65 -21.83 -3.27
N ILE A 170 6.37 -20.81 -3.72
CA ILE A 170 7.41 -20.92 -4.75
C ILE A 170 8.82 -21.17 -4.20
N ASN A 171 8.98 -21.14 -2.87
CA ASN A 171 10.26 -21.13 -2.17
C ASN A 171 11.21 -22.26 -2.60
N MET A 172 10.74 -23.52 -2.64
CA MET A 172 11.58 -24.68 -3.01
C MET A 172 12.02 -24.64 -4.47
N VAL A 173 11.13 -24.20 -5.37
CA VAL A 173 11.41 -24.06 -6.81
C VAL A 173 12.50 -23.01 -7.02
N MET A 174 12.34 -21.84 -6.40
CA MET A 174 13.30 -20.73 -6.55
C MET A 174 14.64 -21.00 -5.85
N GLN A 175 14.63 -21.72 -4.73
CA GLN A 175 15.85 -22.11 -4.02
C GLN A 175 16.67 -23.12 -4.84
N SER A 176 16.01 -24.08 -5.49
CA SER A 176 16.65 -25.00 -6.43
C SER A 176 17.28 -24.26 -7.61
N ALA A 177 16.56 -23.29 -8.18
CA ALA A 177 17.09 -22.43 -9.24
C ALA A 177 18.34 -21.65 -8.82
N PHE A 178 18.35 -21.12 -7.59
CA PHE A 178 19.53 -20.45 -7.02
C PHE A 178 20.74 -21.38 -6.98
N PHE A 179 20.63 -22.56 -6.38
CA PHE A 179 21.75 -23.51 -6.28
C PHE A 179 22.26 -23.95 -7.66
N LYS A 180 21.35 -24.15 -8.63
CA LYS A 180 21.70 -24.51 -10.00
C LYS A 180 22.55 -23.45 -10.71
N LEU A 181 22.23 -22.17 -10.50
CA LEU A 181 22.77 -21.06 -11.28
C LEU A 181 23.91 -20.32 -10.58
N ALA A 182 23.79 -20.07 -9.27
CA ALA A 182 24.80 -19.34 -8.50
C ALA A 182 26.09 -20.14 -8.31
N LYS A 183 26.01 -21.48 -8.36
CA LYS A 183 27.17 -22.40 -8.30
C LYS A 183 28.11 -22.11 -7.12
N VAL A 184 27.55 -21.75 -5.96
CA VAL A 184 28.31 -21.56 -4.71
C VAL A 184 28.92 -22.88 -4.23
N ILE A 185 28.23 -23.99 -4.49
CA ILE A 185 28.64 -25.38 -4.24
C ILE A 185 28.28 -26.26 -5.46
N PRO A 186 28.82 -27.49 -5.59
CA PRO A 186 28.42 -28.42 -6.63
C PRO A 186 26.90 -28.66 -6.62
N VAL A 187 26.28 -28.64 -7.81
CA VAL A 187 24.81 -28.65 -7.94
C VAL A 187 24.19 -29.92 -7.35
N ASP A 188 24.78 -31.08 -7.60
CA ASP A 188 24.22 -32.36 -7.15
C ASP A 188 24.25 -32.46 -5.61
N GLU A 189 25.33 -31.98 -4.98
CA GLU A 189 25.42 -31.87 -3.52
C GLU A 189 24.39 -30.88 -2.97
N ALA A 190 24.23 -29.73 -3.62
CA ALA A 190 23.27 -28.71 -3.21
C ALA A 190 21.83 -29.24 -3.19
N LEU A 191 21.44 -29.95 -4.25
CA LEU A 191 20.11 -30.53 -4.37
C LEU A 191 19.89 -31.66 -3.36
N ALA A 192 20.93 -32.45 -3.07
CA ALA A 192 20.87 -33.46 -2.01
C ALA A 192 20.64 -32.83 -0.64
N PHE A 193 21.46 -31.85 -0.24
CA PHE A 193 21.29 -31.14 1.04
C PHE A 193 19.93 -30.44 1.15
N LEU A 194 19.42 -29.90 0.05
CA LEU A 194 18.09 -29.28 0.03
C LEU A 194 16.99 -30.32 0.28
N LYS A 195 17.07 -31.51 -0.33
CA LYS A 195 16.13 -32.61 -0.08
C LYS A 195 16.21 -33.14 1.35
N ASP A 196 17.42 -33.28 1.89
CA ASP A 196 17.62 -33.67 3.30
C ASP A 196 16.98 -32.65 4.25
N SER A 197 17.12 -31.35 3.96
CA SER A 197 16.49 -30.29 4.77
C SER A 197 14.96 -30.32 4.72
N VAL A 198 14.37 -30.74 3.59
CA VAL A 198 12.92 -30.91 3.45
C VAL A 198 12.43 -32.06 4.34
N GLU A 199 13.15 -33.18 4.38
CA GLU A 199 12.84 -34.31 5.26
C GLU A 199 12.89 -33.89 6.74
N GLU A 200 13.94 -33.17 7.14
CA GLU A 200 14.09 -32.67 8.51
C GLU A 200 12.93 -31.73 8.92
N LEU A 201 12.57 -30.78 8.05
CA LEU A 201 11.57 -29.75 8.34
C LEU A 201 10.13 -30.25 8.24
N TYR A 202 9.85 -31.14 7.28
CA TYR A 202 8.48 -31.51 6.91
C TYR A 202 8.17 -33.00 7.10
N GLY A 203 9.13 -33.84 7.46
CA GLY A 203 8.88 -35.28 7.71
C GLY A 203 7.79 -35.52 8.75
N ARG A 204 7.70 -34.66 9.78
CA ARG A 204 6.62 -34.71 10.78
C ARG A 204 5.22 -34.39 10.23
N LYS A 205 5.12 -33.77 9.04
CA LYS A 205 3.85 -33.45 8.36
C LYS A 205 3.40 -34.55 7.39
N GLY A 206 4.18 -35.62 7.27
CA GLY A 206 3.89 -36.80 6.46
C GLY A 206 4.57 -36.80 5.09
N GLN A 207 4.81 -38.01 4.56
CA GLN A 207 5.57 -38.25 3.33
C GLN A 207 5.00 -37.52 2.11
N TYR A 208 3.67 -37.40 2.03
CA TYR A 208 3.01 -36.66 0.94
C TYR A 208 3.51 -35.21 0.82
N VAL A 209 3.69 -34.51 1.95
CA VAL A 209 4.20 -33.13 1.95
C VAL A 209 5.67 -33.09 1.56
N VAL A 210 6.47 -34.06 2.03
CA VAL A 210 7.88 -34.20 1.64
C VAL A 210 7.99 -34.41 0.13
N ASP A 211 7.27 -35.38 -0.42
CA ASP A 211 7.31 -35.75 -1.84
C ASP A 211 6.94 -34.57 -2.74
N MET A 212 5.93 -33.78 -2.37
CA MET A 212 5.57 -32.55 -3.09
C MET A 212 6.71 -31.53 -3.12
N ASN A 213 7.41 -31.33 -1.99
CA ASN A 213 8.53 -30.40 -1.92
C ASN A 213 9.76 -30.92 -2.67
N VAL A 214 10.04 -32.23 -2.59
CA VAL A 214 11.11 -32.87 -3.37
C VAL A 214 10.85 -32.74 -4.87
N ALA A 215 9.61 -32.98 -5.32
CA ALA A 215 9.21 -32.77 -6.71
C ALA A 215 9.37 -31.29 -7.14
N ALA A 216 9.07 -30.34 -6.25
CA ALA A 216 9.28 -28.92 -6.52
C ALA A 216 10.77 -28.56 -6.67
N ILE A 217 11.66 -29.19 -5.88
CA ILE A 217 13.11 -29.04 -6.01
C ILE A 217 13.58 -29.54 -7.39
N ASP A 218 13.12 -30.74 -7.78
CA ASP A 218 13.50 -31.36 -9.06
C ASP A 218 13.00 -30.54 -10.26
N GLN A 219 11.76 -30.05 -10.19
CA GLN A 219 11.22 -29.14 -11.20
C GLN A 219 11.97 -27.81 -11.24
N GLY A 220 12.32 -27.22 -10.10
CA GLY A 220 13.10 -25.98 -10.04
C GLY A 220 14.49 -26.08 -10.67
N ALA A 221 15.12 -27.26 -10.61
CA ALA A 221 16.44 -27.50 -11.20
C ALA A 221 16.40 -27.67 -12.73
N THR A 222 15.24 -28.04 -13.28
CA THR A 222 15.07 -28.48 -14.67
C THR A 222 14.19 -27.56 -15.52
N SER A 223 13.27 -26.81 -14.90
CA SER A 223 12.30 -25.93 -15.58
C SER A 223 12.82 -24.53 -15.89
N LEU A 224 14.09 -24.24 -15.59
CA LEU A 224 14.72 -22.95 -15.88
C LEU A 224 14.86 -22.74 -17.39
N ARG A 225 14.28 -21.65 -17.90
CA ARG A 225 14.40 -21.25 -19.31
C ARG A 225 15.46 -20.18 -19.45
N LYS A 226 16.54 -20.47 -20.16
CA LYS A 226 17.54 -19.45 -20.52
C LYS A 226 16.98 -18.58 -21.64
N ILE A 227 16.96 -17.27 -21.43
CA ILE A 227 16.47 -16.29 -22.39
C ILE A 227 17.64 -15.69 -23.15
N SER A 228 17.55 -15.66 -24.48
CA SER A 228 18.50 -14.94 -25.31
C SER A 228 18.19 -13.44 -25.25
N VAL A 229 19.10 -12.64 -24.70
CA VAL A 229 18.91 -11.18 -24.63
C VAL A 229 19.28 -10.59 -26.00
N PRO A 230 18.35 -9.93 -26.70
CA PRO A 230 18.67 -9.28 -27.96
C PRO A 230 19.61 -8.09 -27.78
N PRO A 231 20.64 -7.92 -28.61
CA PRO A 231 21.52 -6.74 -28.56
C PRO A 231 20.76 -5.42 -28.76
N GLU A 232 19.70 -5.41 -29.57
CA GLU A 232 18.87 -4.24 -29.84
C GLU A 232 18.21 -3.65 -28.59
N TRP A 233 18.02 -4.46 -27.53
CA TRP A 233 17.49 -3.97 -26.27
C TRP A 233 18.38 -2.91 -25.62
N ALA A 234 19.68 -2.87 -25.92
CA ALA A 234 20.60 -1.84 -25.41
C ALA A 234 20.30 -0.43 -25.94
N HIS A 235 19.52 -0.30 -27.02
CA HIS A 235 19.25 0.96 -27.70
C HIS A 235 17.80 1.43 -27.55
N LEU A 236 17.00 0.77 -26.71
CA LEU A 236 15.61 1.17 -26.46
C LEU A 236 15.57 2.51 -25.73
N SER A 237 14.76 3.45 -26.23
CA SER A 237 14.42 4.66 -25.48
C SER A 237 13.72 4.32 -24.17
N ASP A 238 13.77 5.23 -23.20
CA ASP A 238 12.85 5.11 -22.07
C ASP A 238 11.42 5.38 -22.55
N ASP A 239 10.56 4.38 -22.37
CA ASP A 239 9.12 4.46 -22.60
C ASP A 239 8.38 4.88 -21.32
N ARG A 240 9.09 5.43 -20.32
CA ARG A 240 8.40 5.98 -19.13
C ARG A 240 7.67 7.25 -19.57
N GLU A 241 6.40 7.09 -19.94
CA GLU A 241 5.42 8.09 -19.54
C GLU A 241 5.55 8.16 -18.01
N ASP A 242 5.87 9.33 -17.45
CA ASP A 242 5.77 9.51 -16.02
C ASP A 242 4.27 9.46 -15.71
N ASP A 243 3.78 8.27 -15.37
CA ASP A 243 2.37 8.00 -15.01
C ASP A 243 1.87 8.91 -13.86
N ALA A 244 2.78 9.64 -13.21
CA ALA A 244 2.55 10.58 -12.13
C ALA A 244 2.61 12.06 -12.56
N GLU A 245 2.84 12.36 -13.84
CA GLU A 245 2.84 13.74 -14.31
C GLU A 245 1.46 14.37 -14.05
N GLY A 246 1.42 15.37 -13.16
CA GLY A 246 0.18 16.02 -12.71
C GLY A 246 -0.39 15.52 -11.37
N ASP A 247 0.24 14.53 -10.73
CA ASP A 247 -0.06 14.15 -9.35
C ASP A 247 0.38 15.24 -8.35
N PRO A 248 -0.09 15.18 -7.08
CA PRO A 248 0.38 16.12 -6.05
C PRO A 248 1.91 16.06 -5.88
N SER A 249 2.57 17.21 -5.67
CA SER A 249 4.03 17.28 -5.56
C SER A 249 4.64 16.31 -4.54
N PHE A 250 3.96 16.07 -3.42
CA PHE A 250 4.39 15.07 -2.45
C PHE A 250 4.47 13.64 -3.04
N VAL A 251 3.51 13.28 -3.88
CA VAL A 251 3.47 11.98 -4.55
C VAL A 251 4.64 11.88 -5.53
N GLU A 252 4.76 12.87 -6.41
CA GLU A 252 5.76 12.90 -7.48
C GLU A 252 7.20 12.97 -6.93
N GLU A 253 7.46 13.92 -6.03
CA GLU A 253 8.82 14.28 -5.61
C GLU A 253 9.34 13.45 -4.43
N ILE A 254 8.46 12.86 -3.61
CA ILE A 254 8.86 12.14 -2.37
C ILE A 254 8.36 10.71 -2.37
N GLN A 255 7.05 10.50 -2.55
CA GLN A 255 6.47 9.16 -2.43
C GLN A 255 7.00 8.20 -3.48
N LEU A 256 7.01 8.60 -4.75
CA LEU A 256 7.45 7.74 -5.85
C LEU A 256 8.93 7.36 -5.73
N PRO A 257 9.88 8.29 -5.50
CA PRO A 257 11.27 7.92 -5.23
C PRO A 257 11.40 6.93 -4.06
N MET A 258 10.73 7.18 -2.94
CA MET A 258 10.76 6.26 -1.80
C MET A 258 10.19 4.87 -2.16
N GLN A 259 9.10 4.81 -2.94
CA GLN A 259 8.50 3.56 -3.39
C GLN A 259 9.39 2.78 -4.36
N ARG A 260 10.19 3.47 -5.19
CA ARG A 260 11.19 2.86 -6.07
C ARG A 260 12.45 2.38 -5.33
N MET A 261 12.50 2.55 -4.01
CA MET A 261 13.70 2.37 -3.16
C MET A 261 14.85 3.32 -3.52
N GLU A 262 14.49 4.54 -3.90
CA GLU A 262 15.39 5.67 -4.23
C GLU A 262 15.25 6.79 -3.17
N GLY A 263 14.64 6.50 -2.01
CA GLY A 263 14.42 7.48 -0.94
C GLY A 263 15.70 8.03 -0.32
N ASP A 264 16.79 7.26 -0.32
CA ASP A 264 18.12 7.72 0.12
C ASP A 264 18.72 8.79 -0.82
N ASP A 265 18.24 8.88 -2.07
CA ASP A 265 18.68 9.86 -3.06
C ASP A 265 17.94 11.21 -2.90
N LEU A 266 16.93 11.29 -2.01
CA LEU A 266 16.21 12.54 -1.73
C LEU A 266 17.08 13.49 -0.91
N PRO A 267 17.26 14.75 -1.35
CA PRO A 267 18.00 15.74 -0.60
C PRO A 267 17.23 16.24 0.62
N VAL A 268 17.92 16.87 1.56
CA VAL A 268 17.28 17.51 2.73
C VAL A 268 16.24 18.55 2.30
N SER A 269 16.49 19.26 1.19
CA SER A 269 15.55 20.23 0.62
C SER A 269 14.19 19.65 0.23
N ALA A 270 14.10 18.35 -0.08
CA ALA A 270 12.84 17.68 -0.38
C ALA A 270 11.85 17.70 0.81
N PHE A 271 12.36 17.94 2.03
CA PHE A 271 11.56 17.97 3.25
C PHE A 271 11.36 19.38 3.83
N VAL A 272 11.76 20.43 3.11
CA VAL A 272 11.53 21.83 3.53
C VAL A 272 10.02 22.13 3.57
N GLY A 273 9.57 22.78 4.64
CA GLY A 273 8.15 22.97 4.95
C GLY A 273 7.49 21.77 5.62
N ARG A 274 8.25 20.72 5.93
CA ARG A 274 7.83 19.52 6.67
C ARG A 274 8.80 19.20 7.82
N GLU A 275 9.41 20.23 8.39
CA GLU A 275 10.42 20.11 9.44
C GLU A 275 9.87 19.44 10.72
N ASP A 276 8.55 19.51 10.92
CA ASP A 276 7.82 18.87 12.02
C ASP A 276 7.39 17.43 11.72
N GLY A 277 7.69 16.91 10.52
CA GLY A 277 7.28 15.57 10.08
C GLY A 277 5.81 15.47 9.67
N ALA A 278 5.12 16.58 9.39
CA ALA A 278 3.76 16.55 8.89
C ALA A 278 3.69 16.12 7.42
N TYR A 279 2.79 15.19 7.13
CA TYR A 279 2.58 14.60 5.81
C TYR A 279 1.13 14.76 5.33
N PRO A 280 0.88 14.74 4.00
CA PRO A 280 -0.48 14.86 3.49
C PRO A 280 -1.26 13.56 3.67
N ASN A 281 -2.59 13.69 3.68
CA ASN A 281 -3.52 12.58 3.68
C ASN A 281 -3.68 11.97 2.26
N GLY A 282 -4.15 10.72 2.19
CA GLY A 282 -4.67 10.09 0.97
C GLY A 282 -3.61 9.60 -0.02
N THR A 283 -2.33 9.54 0.36
CA THR A 283 -1.27 9.18 -0.60
C THR A 283 -1.30 7.70 -1.00
N THR A 284 -1.96 6.82 -0.24
CA THR A 284 -2.10 5.42 -0.65
C THR A 284 -2.91 5.23 -1.93
N ALA A 285 -3.74 6.20 -2.31
CA ALA A 285 -4.51 6.17 -3.55
C ALA A 285 -3.62 6.11 -4.80
N TYR A 286 -2.37 6.57 -4.71
CA TYR A 286 -1.44 6.62 -5.82
C TYR A 286 -0.52 5.38 -5.91
N GLU A 287 -0.53 4.46 -4.93
CA GLU A 287 0.41 3.32 -4.96
C GLU A 287 0.07 2.25 -6.01
N LYS A 288 -1.22 1.93 -6.15
CA LYS A 288 -1.76 0.97 -7.14
C LYS A 288 -0.92 -0.31 -7.31
N ARG A 289 -0.57 -0.93 -6.16
CA ARG A 289 0.52 -1.92 -6.03
C ARG A 289 0.40 -3.19 -6.89
N GLY A 290 -0.81 -3.61 -7.25
CA GLY A 290 -1.07 -4.75 -8.12
C GLY A 290 -0.57 -6.10 -7.59
N ILE A 291 -0.63 -6.33 -6.26
CA ILE A 291 0.01 -7.50 -5.63
C ILE A 291 -0.87 -8.76 -5.55
N ALA A 292 -2.18 -8.65 -5.83
CA ALA A 292 -3.09 -9.79 -5.74
C ALA A 292 -2.78 -10.85 -6.80
N VAL A 293 -2.88 -12.14 -6.42
CA VAL A 293 -2.88 -13.26 -7.37
C VAL A 293 -4.29 -13.48 -7.94
N THR A 294 -5.32 -13.22 -7.13
CA THR A 294 -6.72 -13.32 -7.54
C THR A 294 -7.53 -12.13 -7.04
N ILE A 295 -8.56 -11.74 -7.81
CA ILE A 295 -9.43 -10.58 -7.55
C ILE A 295 -10.89 -11.05 -7.68
N PRO A 296 -11.83 -10.54 -6.86
CA PRO A 296 -13.24 -10.94 -6.94
C PRO A 296 -13.94 -10.33 -8.17
N GLU A 297 -14.48 -11.20 -9.02
CA GLU A 297 -15.36 -10.84 -10.15
C GLU A 297 -16.81 -10.75 -9.68
N TRP A 298 -17.49 -9.62 -9.99
CA TRP A 298 -18.88 -9.39 -9.58
C TRP A 298 -19.90 -10.06 -10.52
N GLN A 299 -20.71 -10.97 -9.96
CA GLN A 299 -21.79 -11.66 -10.66
C GLN A 299 -23.10 -10.88 -10.49
N ILE A 300 -23.37 -9.97 -11.42
CA ILE A 300 -24.49 -9.01 -11.38
C ILE A 300 -25.85 -9.66 -11.10
N GLU A 301 -26.14 -10.79 -11.75
CA GLU A 301 -27.45 -11.45 -11.62
C GLU A 301 -27.69 -12.03 -10.23
N ARG A 302 -26.63 -12.51 -9.58
CA ARG A 302 -26.67 -13.16 -8.27
C ARG A 302 -26.65 -12.17 -7.11
N CYS A 303 -26.28 -10.91 -7.37
CA CYS A 303 -26.11 -9.93 -6.32
C CYS A 303 -27.46 -9.47 -5.74
N ILE A 304 -27.57 -9.55 -4.41
CA ILE A 304 -28.74 -9.11 -3.64
C ILE A 304 -28.60 -7.68 -3.07
N GLN A 305 -27.52 -6.97 -3.42
CA GLN A 305 -27.29 -5.56 -3.05
C GLN A 305 -27.27 -5.30 -1.52
N CYS A 306 -26.57 -6.15 -0.77
CA CYS A 306 -26.49 -6.08 0.69
C CYS A 306 -25.30 -5.28 1.23
N ASN A 307 -24.34 -4.94 0.36
CA ASN A 307 -23.09 -4.23 0.66
C ASN A 307 -22.15 -4.90 1.69
N GLN A 308 -22.41 -6.15 2.11
CA GLN A 308 -21.55 -6.85 3.09
C GLN A 308 -20.11 -7.04 2.59
N CYS A 309 -19.91 -7.23 1.28
CA CYS A 309 -18.59 -7.33 0.67
C CYS A 309 -17.74 -6.07 0.90
N SER A 310 -18.33 -4.88 0.81
CA SER A 310 -17.68 -3.60 1.12
C SER A 310 -17.47 -3.43 2.61
N PHE A 311 -18.46 -3.84 3.42
CA PHE A 311 -18.40 -3.75 4.87
C PHE A 311 -17.19 -4.49 5.45
N VAL A 312 -16.98 -5.74 5.01
CA VAL A 312 -15.89 -6.58 5.51
C VAL A 312 -14.56 -6.36 4.81
N CYS A 313 -14.52 -5.60 3.72
CA CYS A 313 -13.28 -5.41 2.99
C CYS A 313 -12.27 -4.66 3.86
N PRO A 314 -11.11 -5.27 4.19
CA PRO A 314 -10.12 -4.61 5.04
C PRO A 314 -9.54 -3.37 4.36
N HIS A 315 -9.24 -3.43 3.06
CA HIS A 315 -8.51 -2.39 2.34
C HIS A 315 -9.40 -1.36 1.60
N ALA A 316 -10.72 -1.40 1.81
CA ALA A 316 -11.69 -0.56 1.10
C ALA A 316 -11.63 -0.67 -0.45
N VAL A 317 -11.25 -1.83 -1.00
CA VAL A 317 -11.04 -2.02 -2.45
C VAL A 317 -12.29 -2.44 -3.21
N ILE A 318 -13.38 -2.80 -2.52
CA ILE A 318 -14.65 -3.19 -3.15
C ILE A 318 -15.74 -2.31 -2.56
N ARG A 319 -16.39 -1.50 -3.40
CA ARG A 319 -17.33 -0.46 -2.98
C ARG A 319 -18.64 -0.54 -3.77
N PRO A 320 -19.78 -0.23 -3.13
CA PRO A 320 -21.05 -0.07 -3.83
C PRO A 320 -21.20 1.36 -4.36
N PHE A 321 -21.70 1.49 -5.58
CA PHE A 321 -21.99 2.77 -6.22
C PHE A 321 -23.46 2.84 -6.60
N LEU A 322 -24.04 4.03 -6.42
CA LEU A 322 -25.34 4.42 -6.96
C LEU A 322 -25.13 5.45 -8.06
N LEU A 323 -25.69 5.19 -9.23
CA LEU A 323 -25.52 5.99 -10.43
C LEU A 323 -26.84 6.61 -10.84
N ASP A 324 -26.85 7.92 -11.09
CA ASP A 324 -27.97 8.57 -11.75
C ASP A 324 -28.01 8.30 -13.26
N GLN A 325 -29.02 8.81 -13.94
CA GLN A 325 -29.21 8.57 -15.37
C GLN A 325 -28.04 9.11 -16.21
N GLN A 326 -27.50 10.28 -15.87
CA GLN A 326 -26.40 10.89 -16.61
C GLN A 326 -25.11 10.10 -16.43
N GLU A 327 -24.84 9.63 -15.21
CA GLU A 327 -23.70 8.75 -14.93
C GLU A 327 -23.87 7.37 -15.59
N MET A 328 -25.08 6.82 -15.66
CA MET A 328 -25.30 5.57 -16.40
C MET A 328 -25.05 5.71 -17.90
N GLU A 329 -25.40 6.87 -18.49
CA GLU A 329 -25.18 7.16 -19.91
C GLU A 329 -23.70 7.46 -20.23
N GLY A 330 -22.97 8.07 -19.30
CA GLY A 330 -21.54 8.37 -19.44
C GLY A 330 -20.61 7.20 -19.12
N ALA A 331 -21.13 6.08 -18.64
CA ALA A 331 -20.32 4.96 -18.20
C ALA A 331 -19.73 4.14 -19.38
N PRO A 332 -18.53 3.56 -19.22
CA PRO A 332 -17.98 2.60 -20.19
C PRO A 332 -18.94 1.44 -20.46
N GLN A 333 -18.90 0.86 -21.66
CA GLN A 333 -19.78 -0.27 -22.02
C GLN A 333 -19.61 -1.49 -21.09
N SER A 334 -18.43 -1.67 -20.51
CA SER A 334 -18.11 -2.69 -19.52
C SER A 334 -18.71 -2.41 -18.13
N PHE A 335 -19.11 -1.18 -17.83
CA PHE A 335 -19.61 -0.73 -16.53
C PHE A 335 -21.08 -1.08 -16.32
N LYS A 336 -21.38 -2.38 -16.32
CA LYS A 336 -22.75 -2.88 -16.16
C LYS A 336 -23.31 -2.53 -14.78
N THR A 337 -24.54 -2.06 -14.73
CA THR A 337 -25.29 -1.75 -13.51
C THR A 337 -26.57 -2.59 -13.44
N LYS A 338 -27.13 -2.77 -12.23
CA LYS A 338 -28.44 -3.38 -11.98
C LYS A 338 -29.33 -2.36 -11.29
N LYS A 339 -30.64 -2.36 -11.53
CA LYS A 339 -31.58 -1.47 -10.82
C LYS A 339 -31.40 -1.56 -9.30
N ALA A 340 -31.24 -0.43 -8.62
CA ALA A 340 -31.07 -0.40 -7.18
C ALA A 340 -32.34 -0.87 -6.42
N ILE A 341 -32.14 -1.57 -5.31
CA ILE A 341 -33.19 -2.11 -4.45
C ILE A 341 -33.22 -1.30 -3.15
N GLY A 342 -34.28 -0.51 -2.98
CA GLY A 342 -34.54 0.26 -1.76
C GLY A 342 -35.52 1.40 -2.01
N LYS A 343 -36.29 1.78 -0.99
CA LYS A 343 -37.22 2.92 -1.08
C LYS A 343 -36.42 4.21 -1.26
N GLY A 344 -36.75 4.99 -2.29
CA GLY A 344 -36.13 6.29 -2.55
C GLY A 344 -34.82 6.23 -3.35
N ILE A 345 -34.36 5.03 -3.72
CA ILE A 345 -33.15 4.83 -4.54
C ILE A 345 -33.41 3.95 -5.77
N ASP A 346 -34.63 3.50 -6.00
CA ASP A 346 -34.99 2.55 -7.05
C ASP A 346 -34.86 3.09 -8.48
N HIS A 347 -34.66 4.39 -8.63
CA HIS A 347 -34.34 5.05 -9.91
C HIS A 347 -32.84 5.08 -10.23
N PHE A 348 -31.97 4.74 -9.28
CA PHE A 348 -30.53 4.66 -9.51
C PHE A 348 -30.10 3.31 -10.08
N GLY A 349 -29.01 3.31 -10.85
CA GLY A 349 -28.22 2.13 -11.13
C GLY A 349 -27.37 1.75 -9.92
N TYR A 350 -27.25 0.46 -9.62
CA TYR A 350 -26.40 -0.07 -8.56
C TYR A 350 -25.29 -0.92 -9.17
N ARG A 351 -24.06 -0.74 -8.67
CA ARG A 351 -22.91 -1.56 -9.03
C ARG A 351 -22.01 -1.82 -7.82
N ILE A 352 -21.48 -3.05 -7.74
CA ILE A 352 -20.29 -3.32 -6.93
C ILE A 352 -19.08 -3.17 -7.84
N GLN A 353 -18.17 -2.26 -7.50
CA GLN A 353 -16.93 -2.05 -8.25
C GLN A 353 -15.74 -2.38 -7.36
N VAL A 354 -14.72 -3.00 -7.95
CA VAL A 354 -13.45 -3.34 -7.31
C VAL A 354 -12.36 -2.44 -7.85
N SER A 355 -11.45 -1.97 -6.99
CA SER A 355 -10.13 -1.44 -7.37
C SER A 355 -9.19 -2.62 -7.58
N PRO A 356 -8.88 -2.99 -8.84
CA PRO A 356 -8.15 -4.23 -9.08
C PRO A 356 -6.68 -4.12 -8.64
N LEU A 357 -6.06 -2.95 -8.77
CA LEU A 357 -4.66 -2.72 -8.42
C LEU A 357 -4.43 -2.54 -6.91
N ASP A 358 -5.46 -2.19 -6.15
CA ASP A 358 -5.33 -2.07 -4.69
C ASP A 358 -5.76 -3.35 -3.97
N CYS A 359 -6.43 -4.28 -4.66
CA CYS A 359 -6.88 -5.53 -4.09
C CYS A 359 -5.70 -6.38 -3.59
N THR A 360 -5.88 -7.01 -2.43
CA THR A 360 -4.88 -7.92 -1.83
C THR A 360 -5.22 -9.40 -2.00
N GLY A 361 -6.34 -9.71 -2.65
CA GLY A 361 -6.75 -11.10 -2.92
C GLY A 361 -7.12 -11.94 -1.69
N CYS A 362 -7.45 -11.30 -0.55
CA CYS A 362 -7.76 -12.02 0.70
C CYS A 362 -9.02 -12.90 0.66
N GLY A 363 -9.92 -12.66 -0.29
CA GLY A 363 -11.14 -13.47 -0.48
C GLY A 363 -12.28 -13.22 0.52
N ASN A 364 -12.12 -12.37 1.56
CA ASN A 364 -13.17 -12.17 2.58
C ASN A 364 -14.51 -11.70 2.00
N CYS A 365 -14.49 -10.87 0.96
CA CYS A 365 -15.71 -10.39 0.32
C CYS A 365 -16.48 -11.51 -0.41
N ALA A 366 -15.77 -12.46 -1.04
CA ALA A 366 -16.36 -13.63 -1.68
C ALA A 366 -16.89 -14.62 -0.65
N ASP A 367 -16.14 -14.83 0.43
CA ASP A 367 -16.52 -15.71 1.53
C ASP A 367 -17.80 -15.25 2.23
N VAL A 368 -17.86 -13.98 2.65
CA VAL A 368 -19.04 -13.44 3.36
C VAL A 368 -20.28 -13.32 2.47
N CYS A 369 -20.13 -13.39 1.14
CA CYS A 369 -21.23 -13.14 0.22
C CYS A 369 -22.43 -14.06 0.54
N PRO A 370 -23.59 -13.50 0.94
CA PRO A 370 -24.73 -14.30 1.41
C PRO A 370 -25.64 -14.77 0.26
N ALA A 371 -25.32 -14.42 -1.00
CA ALA A 371 -26.09 -14.87 -2.15
C ALA A 371 -25.95 -16.40 -2.29
N PRO A 372 -27.05 -17.15 -2.52
CA PRO A 372 -27.02 -18.62 -2.61
C PRO A 372 -25.98 -19.15 -3.60
N GLU A 373 -25.84 -18.48 -4.75
CA GLU A 373 -24.87 -18.86 -5.80
C GLU A 373 -23.59 -18.01 -5.83
N LYS A 374 -23.20 -17.39 -4.71
CA LYS A 374 -22.04 -16.47 -4.57
C LYS A 374 -21.96 -15.40 -5.67
N ALA A 375 -22.26 -14.15 -5.29
CA ALA A 375 -22.21 -13.01 -6.20
C ALA A 375 -20.79 -12.47 -6.46
N LEU A 376 -19.77 -13.07 -5.85
CA LEU A 376 -18.36 -12.71 -6.00
C LEU A 376 -17.55 -14.01 -6.14
N VAL A 377 -16.77 -14.11 -7.21
CA VAL A 377 -15.96 -15.29 -7.53
C VAL A 377 -14.51 -14.85 -7.75
N MET A 378 -13.55 -15.49 -7.06
CA MET A 378 -12.14 -15.14 -7.22
C MET A 378 -11.63 -15.61 -8.58
N ARG A 379 -11.05 -14.69 -9.36
CA ARG A 379 -10.47 -14.93 -10.70
C ARG A 379 -9.00 -14.52 -10.74
N PRO A 380 -8.19 -15.02 -11.69
CA PRO A 380 -6.81 -14.57 -11.87
C PRO A 380 -6.72 -13.04 -12.01
N ALA A 381 -5.81 -12.42 -11.26
CA ALA A 381 -5.73 -10.97 -11.15
C ALA A 381 -5.48 -10.27 -12.49
N ASP A 382 -4.58 -10.78 -13.34
CA ASP A 382 -4.23 -10.15 -14.63
C ASP A 382 -5.47 -9.95 -15.52
N GLN A 383 -6.38 -10.94 -15.54
CA GLN A 383 -7.60 -10.90 -16.33
C GLN A 383 -8.59 -9.86 -15.78
N GLU A 384 -8.72 -9.78 -14.46
CA GLU A 384 -9.65 -8.82 -13.83
C GLU A 384 -9.09 -7.40 -13.84
N ILE A 385 -7.77 -7.22 -13.70
CA ILE A 385 -7.11 -5.91 -13.86
C ILE A 385 -7.41 -5.35 -15.25
N ALA A 386 -7.23 -6.16 -16.30
CA ALA A 386 -7.51 -5.73 -17.67
C ALA A 386 -8.99 -5.36 -17.91
N LYS A 387 -9.94 -6.02 -17.23
CA LYS A 387 -11.38 -5.75 -17.37
C LYS A 387 -11.86 -4.56 -16.54
N GLU A 388 -11.27 -4.36 -15.36
CA GLU A 388 -11.85 -3.48 -14.33
C GLU A 388 -11.02 -2.21 -14.08
N LYS A 389 -9.83 -2.04 -14.68
CA LYS A 389 -9.03 -0.81 -14.55
C LYS A 389 -9.84 0.44 -14.92
N ASP A 390 -10.40 0.47 -16.13
CA ASP A 390 -11.14 1.63 -16.63
C ASP A 390 -12.48 1.82 -15.89
N ASN A 391 -13.11 0.71 -15.50
CA ASN A 391 -14.32 0.75 -14.69
C ASN A 391 -14.05 1.36 -13.30
N TRP A 392 -12.91 1.05 -12.68
CA TRP A 392 -12.52 1.65 -11.41
C TRP A 392 -12.28 3.15 -11.54
N LEU A 393 -11.53 3.57 -12.58
CA LEU A 393 -11.28 4.99 -12.86
C LEU A 393 -12.59 5.76 -13.07
N TYR A 394 -13.54 5.18 -13.81
CA TYR A 394 -14.88 5.75 -13.96
C TYR A 394 -15.63 5.83 -12.63
N ALA A 395 -15.57 4.77 -11.81
CA ALA A 395 -16.27 4.73 -10.53
C ALA A 395 -15.79 5.81 -9.55
N GLN A 396 -14.52 6.20 -9.62
CA GLN A 396 -13.97 7.29 -8.79
C GLN A 396 -14.56 8.66 -9.14
N GLN A 397 -15.17 8.83 -10.32
CA GLN A 397 -15.81 10.07 -10.77
C GLN A 397 -17.29 10.15 -10.36
N ILE A 398 -17.88 9.04 -9.89
CA ILE A 398 -19.29 8.99 -9.50
C ILE A 398 -19.51 9.85 -8.26
N THR A 399 -20.50 10.74 -8.32
CA THR A 399 -20.85 11.60 -7.18
C THR A 399 -21.42 10.75 -6.04
N SER A 400 -21.11 11.05 -4.78
CA SER A 400 -21.71 10.30 -3.65
C SER A 400 -23.22 10.55 -3.54
N LYS A 401 -24.01 9.48 -3.33
CA LYS A 401 -25.47 9.52 -3.12
C LYS A 401 -25.84 9.19 -1.68
N GLU A 402 -24.90 9.41 -0.74
CA GLU A 402 -25.10 9.08 0.67
C GLU A 402 -26.32 9.77 1.31
N ASP A 403 -26.70 10.96 0.85
CA ASP A 403 -27.85 11.71 1.35
C ASP A 403 -29.21 11.08 1.00
N TYR A 404 -29.26 10.16 0.03
CA TYR A 404 -30.50 9.47 -0.36
C TYR A 404 -30.81 8.26 0.53
N VAL A 405 -29.92 7.91 1.45
CA VAL A 405 -30.04 6.71 2.28
C VAL A 405 -29.87 7.01 3.76
N ASN A 406 -30.58 6.28 4.62
CA ASN A 406 -30.26 6.29 6.04
C ASN A 406 -28.99 5.49 6.29
N TRP A 407 -27.85 6.18 6.44
CA TRP A 407 -26.52 5.60 6.64
C TRP A 407 -26.36 4.78 7.92
N GLN A 408 -27.29 4.85 8.88
CA GLN A 408 -27.21 4.14 10.17
C GLN A 408 -27.48 2.62 10.06
N THR A 409 -27.74 2.11 8.85
CA THR A 409 -27.89 0.66 8.61
C THR A 409 -26.61 0.08 8.04
N LEU A 410 -26.38 -1.23 8.25
CA LEU A 410 -25.20 -1.91 7.69
C LEU A 410 -25.07 -1.68 6.19
N LYS A 411 -26.14 -1.94 5.42
CA LYS A 411 -26.15 -1.76 3.96
C LYS A 411 -25.77 -0.33 3.60
N ASN A 412 -26.47 0.66 4.15
CA ASN A 412 -26.37 2.03 3.67
C ASN A 412 -25.12 2.76 4.16
N SER A 413 -24.54 2.36 5.30
CA SER A 413 -23.24 2.88 5.76
C SER A 413 -22.15 2.73 4.69
N GLN A 414 -22.30 1.74 3.80
CA GLN A 414 -21.33 1.44 2.76
C GLN A 414 -21.47 2.30 1.50
N PHE A 415 -22.54 3.09 1.38
CA PHE A 415 -22.63 4.13 0.35
C PHE A 415 -21.87 5.41 0.72
N ARG A 416 -21.44 5.54 1.99
CA ARG A 416 -20.55 6.62 2.42
C ARG A 416 -19.11 6.30 2.00
N THR A 417 -18.41 7.32 1.50
CA THR A 417 -17.02 7.17 1.06
C THR A 417 -16.14 6.75 2.25
N PRO A 418 -15.40 5.62 2.16
CA PRO A 418 -14.42 5.27 3.18
C PRO A 418 -13.26 6.26 3.13
N LEU A 419 -12.87 6.83 4.27
CA LEU A 419 -11.73 7.75 4.38
C LEU A 419 -10.50 7.07 5.01
N PHE A 420 -10.44 5.74 4.90
CA PHE A 420 -9.31 4.92 5.28
C PHE A 420 -9.21 3.77 4.26
N GLU A 421 -8.26 3.88 3.34
CA GLU A 421 -8.20 3.07 2.12
C GLU A 421 -6.76 2.65 1.75
N PHE A 422 -6.64 1.47 1.14
CA PHE A 422 -5.41 0.99 0.48
C PHE A 422 -4.15 0.92 1.37
N HIS A 423 -4.33 0.83 2.69
CA HIS A 423 -3.25 0.76 3.69
C HIS A 423 -2.36 -0.49 3.59
N GLY A 424 -1.18 -0.42 4.21
CA GLY A 424 -0.16 -1.49 4.26
C GLY A 424 -0.46 -2.71 5.17
N ALA A 425 -1.69 -2.85 5.67
CA ALA A 425 -2.07 -3.98 6.52
C ALA A 425 -2.15 -5.30 5.76
N CYS A 426 -2.10 -6.42 6.49
CA CYS A 426 -2.12 -7.76 5.88
C CYS A 426 -3.40 -8.05 5.08
N PRO A 427 -3.33 -8.90 4.03
CA PRO A 427 -4.53 -9.46 3.40
C PRO A 427 -5.43 -10.11 4.46
N GLY A 428 -6.67 -9.64 4.58
CA GLY A 428 -7.63 -10.13 5.58
C GLY A 428 -7.40 -9.64 7.01
N CYS A 429 -6.72 -8.51 7.20
CA CYS A 429 -6.52 -7.90 8.51
C CYS A 429 -7.86 -7.66 9.24
N GLY A 430 -7.96 -8.17 10.48
CA GLY A 430 -9.16 -8.04 11.31
C GLY A 430 -9.38 -6.66 11.94
N GLU A 431 -8.37 -5.78 11.98
CA GLU A 431 -8.48 -4.45 12.60
C GLU A 431 -9.12 -3.42 11.64
N THR A 432 -8.67 -3.43 10.38
CA THR A 432 -8.94 -2.36 9.42
C THR A 432 -10.41 -2.17 8.98
N PRO A 433 -11.28 -3.21 8.89
CA PRO A 433 -12.70 -2.99 8.63
C PRO A 433 -13.39 -2.10 9.68
N TYR A 434 -12.94 -2.17 10.93
CA TYR A 434 -13.48 -1.33 12.01
C TYR A 434 -13.09 0.13 11.80
N ILE A 435 -11.82 0.43 11.51
CA ILE A 435 -11.35 1.79 11.25
C ILE A 435 -12.04 2.37 10.00
N LYS A 436 -12.11 1.58 8.92
CA LYS A 436 -12.86 1.95 7.70
C LYS A 436 -14.28 2.36 8.04
N LEU A 437 -15.01 1.54 8.79
CA LEU A 437 -16.38 1.85 9.21
C LEU A 437 -16.43 3.13 10.07
N LEU A 438 -15.52 3.31 11.03
CA LEU A 438 -15.45 4.54 11.83
C LEU A 438 -15.31 5.78 10.95
N THR A 439 -14.45 5.74 9.93
CA THR A 439 -14.29 6.85 9.00
C THR A 439 -15.53 7.08 8.13
N GLN A 440 -16.25 6.03 7.75
CA GLN A 440 -17.53 6.16 7.04
C GLN A 440 -18.63 6.77 7.91
N LEU A 441 -18.53 6.71 9.24
CA LEU A 441 -19.53 7.27 10.16
C LEU A 441 -19.18 8.68 10.62
N PHE A 442 -17.90 8.96 10.87
CA PHE A 442 -17.46 10.19 11.57
C PHE A 442 -16.27 10.90 10.92
N GLY A 443 -15.78 10.39 9.78
CA GLY A 443 -14.48 10.75 9.22
C GLY A 443 -14.30 12.24 8.97
N GLU A 444 -15.33 12.95 8.51
CA GLU A 444 -15.28 14.38 8.20
C GLU A 444 -14.94 15.29 9.41
N ARG A 445 -15.05 14.76 10.64
CA ARG A 445 -14.83 15.50 11.89
C ARG A 445 -14.06 14.68 12.92
N MET A 446 -13.35 13.64 12.48
CA MET A 446 -12.62 12.71 13.33
C MET A 446 -11.23 13.26 13.68
N LEU A 447 -10.85 13.16 14.95
CA LEU A 447 -9.47 13.32 15.41
C LEU A 447 -9.02 11.98 15.97
N ILE A 448 -7.86 11.49 15.54
CA ILE A 448 -7.33 10.19 15.93
C ILE A 448 -6.01 10.40 16.67
N ALA A 449 -6.00 10.00 17.95
CA ALA A 449 -4.78 9.66 18.67
C ALA A 449 -4.57 8.14 18.53
N ASN A 450 -3.47 7.74 17.90
CA ASN A 450 -3.18 6.34 17.64
C ASN A 450 -1.97 5.87 18.44
N ALA A 451 -2.10 4.79 19.21
CA ALA A 451 -1.00 4.17 19.92
C ALA A 451 -0.05 3.51 18.92
N THR A 452 1.23 3.40 19.28
CA THR A 452 2.19 2.66 18.47
C THR A 452 1.81 1.18 18.42
N GLY A 453 1.76 0.59 17.23
CA GLY A 453 1.35 -0.81 17.06
C GLY A 453 0.93 -1.10 15.62
N CYS A 454 0.20 -2.18 15.39
CA CYS A 454 -0.31 -2.51 14.06
C CYS A 454 -1.02 -1.32 13.41
N SER A 455 -1.90 -0.65 14.17
CA SER A 455 -2.67 0.49 13.71
C SER A 455 -1.86 1.71 13.33
N SER A 456 -0.74 1.99 14.00
CA SER A 456 0.15 3.07 13.56
C SER A 456 0.99 2.68 12.35
N ILE A 457 1.42 1.42 12.26
CA ILE A 457 2.22 0.96 11.12
C ILE A 457 1.43 1.00 9.82
N TYR A 458 0.24 0.39 9.76
CA TYR A 458 -0.55 0.47 8.54
C TYR A 458 -1.25 1.83 8.38
N GLY A 459 -1.34 2.65 9.44
CA GLY A 459 -2.04 3.94 9.47
C GLY A 459 -1.16 5.16 9.18
N GLY A 460 0.17 5.05 9.30
CA GLY A 460 1.09 6.19 9.18
C GLY A 460 2.55 5.82 8.92
N SER A 461 2.83 4.79 8.12
CA SER A 461 4.20 4.52 7.64
C SER A 461 4.50 5.36 6.41
N ALA A 462 5.38 6.36 6.55
CA ALA A 462 5.82 7.20 5.45
C ALA A 462 6.40 6.35 4.30
N PRO A 463 6.15 6.72 3.03
CA PRO A 463 5.39 7.90 2.55
C PRO A 463 3.89 7.63 2.31
N SER A 464 3.33 6.53 2.82
CA SER A 464 2.01 6.03 2.41
C SER A 464 0.95 6.22 3.50
N PHE A 465 0.10 7.23 3.34
CA PHE A 465 -0.89 7.66 4.31
C PHE A 465 -2.32 7.31 3.86
N PRO A 466 -2.99 6.34 4.52
CA PRO A 466 -4.28 5.79 4.08
C PRO A 466 -5.51 6.60 4.48
N TYR A 467 -5.37 7.51 5.44
CA TYR A 467 -6.46 8.40 5.81
C TYR A 467 -6.66 9.42 4.69
N SER A 468 -7.85 9.47 4.12
CA SER A 468 -8.18 10.29 2.96
C SER A 468 -9.16 11.41 3.33
N VAL A 469 -9.58 12.20 2.35
CA VAL A 469 -10.57 13.28 2.52
C VAL A 469 -11.79 13.04 1.64
N ASN A 470 -12.93 13.56 2.07
CA ASN A 470 -14.14 13.57 1.25
C ASN A 470 -14.05 14.65 0.14
N SER A 471 -15.10 14.78 -0.68
CA SER A 471 -15.17 15.77 -1.76
C SER A 471 -15.12 17.23 -1.29
N GLN A 472 -15.25 17.50 0.01
CA GLN A 472 -15.14 18.83 0.62
C GLN A 472 -13.74 19.07 1.22
N GLY A 473 -12.81 18.13 1.08
CA GLY A 473 -11.47 18.20 1.68
C GLY A 473 -11.47 17.91 3.20
N GLU A 474 -12.56 17.38 3.75
CA GLU A 474 -12.68 17.03 5.17
C GLU A 474 -12.37 15.55 5.38
N GLY A 475 -11.54 15.23 6.39
CA GLY A 475 -11.20 13.84 6.72
C GLY A 475 -10.54 13.72 8.10
N PRO A 476 -10.17 12.50 8.49
CA PRO A 476 -9.55 12.27 9.80
C PRO A 476 -8.21 13.00 9.92
N ALA A 477 -8.03 13.75 11.01
CA ALA A 477 -6.71 14.20 11.42
C ALA A 477 -6.09 13.14 12.32
N TRP A 478 -4.96 12.57 11.89
CA TRP A 478 -4.32 11.44 12.55
C TRP A 478 -2.97 11.84 13.14
N ALA A 479 -2.69 11.37 14.35
CA ALA A 479 -1.38 11.49 14.96
C ALA A 479 -1.06 10.27 15.83
N ASN A 480 0.22 9.88 15.85
CA ASN A 480 0.79 8.90 16.77
C ASN A 480 1.83 9.61 17.62
N SER A 481 1.64 9.58 18.94
CA SER A 481 2.64 10.06 19.91
C SER A 481 3.59 8.91 20.23
N LEU A 482 3.39 8.22 21.35
CA LEU A 482 4.18 7.06 21.75
C LEU A 482 3.30 5.82 21.93
N PHE A 483 3.93 4.74 22.37
CA PHE A 483 3.19 3.51 22.67
C PHE A 483 2.39 3.66 23.96
N GLU A 484 3.02 4.24 24.98
CA GLU A 484 2.58 4.26 26.36
C GLU A 484 1.67 5.43 26.74
N ASP A 485 1.57 6.49 25.92
CA ASP A 485 0.92 7.76 26.30
C ASP A 485 -0.37 8.07 25.51
N ASN A 486 -0.85 7.13 24.69
CA ASN A 486 -1.87 7.43 23.68
C ASN A 486 -3.21 7.89 24.28
N ALA A 487 -3.56 7.43 25.49
CA ALA A 487 -4.78 7.87 26.17
C ALA A 487 -4.68 9.34 26.60
N GLU A 488 -3.55 9.69 27.21
CA GLU A 488 -3.19 11.02 27.68
C GLU A 488 -3.04 11.99 26.51
N PHE A 489 -2.45 11.52 25.41
CA PHE A 489 -2.29 12.28 24.17
C PHE A 489 -3.66 12.64 23.57
N GLY A 490 -4.55 11.66 23.39
CA GLY A 490 -5.92 11.89 22.93
C GLY A 490 -6.76 12.72 23.90
N PHE A 491 -6.54 12.59 25.20
CA PHE A 491 -7.16 13.45 26.20
C PHE A 491 -6.69 14.91 26.09
N GLY A 492 -5.40 15.13 25.86
CA GLY A 492 -4.82 16.44 25.58
C GLY A 492 -5.45 17.11 24.36
N MET A 493 -5.58 16.36 23.25
CA MET A 493 -6.31 16.84 22.05
C MET A 493 -7.74 17.25 22.38
N ARG A 494 -8.46 16.45 23.18
CA ARG A 494 -9.83 16.74 23.60
C ARG A 494 -9.94 18.00 24.44
N LEU A 495 -9.00 18.22 25.37
CA LEU A 495 -8.95 19.43 26.19
C LEU A 495 -8.67 20.67 25.34
N GLY A 496 -7.67 20.60 24.45
CA GLY A 496 -7.35 21.68 23.51
C GLY A 496 -8.54 22.03 22.62
N GLY A 497 -9.21 21.02 22.06
CA GLY A 497 -10.41 21.20 21.25
C GLY A 497 -11.57 21.86 22.01
N LYS A 498 -11.79 21.48 23.28
CA LYS A 498 -12.79 22.15 24.15
C LYS A 498 -12.44 23.61 24.41
N TYR A 499 -11.17 23.93 24.62
CA TYR A 499 -10.76 25.31 24.84
C TYR A 499 -11.00 26.19 23.60
N ARG A 500 -10.65 25.67 22.41
CA ARG A 500 -10.89 26.37 21.12
C ARG A 500 -12.40 26.59 20.86
N GLU A 501 -13.22 25.57 21.10
CA GLU A 501 -14.69 25.71 20.98
C GLU A 501 -15.26 26.69 22.01
N GLY A 502 -14.78 26.65 23.26
CA GLY A 502 -15.19 27.60 24.30
C GLY A 502 -14.85 29.06 23.97
N ARG A 503 -13.71 29.30 23.33
CA ARG A 503 -13.33 30.62 22.80
C ARG A 503 -14.27 31.08 21.70
N LEU A 504 -14.58 30.20 20.73
CA LEU A 504 -15.55 30.50 19.68
C LEU A 504 -16.94 30.83 20.25
N ARG A 505 -17.38 30.08 21.26
CA ARG A 505 -18.64 30.37 21.96
C ARG A 505 -18.66 31.79 22.52
N GLN A 506 -17.61 32.20 23.23
CA GLN A 506 -17.51 33.55 23.79
C GLN A 506 -17.52 34.63 22.69
N LEU A 507 -16.81 34.40 21.59
CA LEU A 507 -16.77 35.33 20.45
C LEU A 507 -18.15 35.49 19.81
N VAL A 508 -18.88 34.38 19.61
CA VAL A 508 -20.23 34.40 19.04
C VAL A 508 -21.22 35.09 19.99
N GLU A 509 -21.14 34.81 21.30
CA GLU A 509 -21.94 35.49 22.33
C GLU A 509 -21.69 37.01 22.33
N GLN A 510 -20.42 37.42 22.25
CA GLN A 510 -20.03 38.84 22.17
C GLN A 510 -20.56 39.49 20.88
N LEU A 511 -20.40 38.82 19.74
CA LEU A 511 -20.84 39.34 18.45
C LEU A 511 -22.37 39.53 18.39
N VAL A 512 -23.14 38.64 19.02
CA VAL A 512 -24.60 38.79 19.17
C VAL A 512 -24.97 39.99 20.07
N ALA A 513 -24.19 40.23 21.12
CA ALA A 513 -24.43 41.30 22.09
C ALA A 513 -24.13 42.71 21.52
N GLU A 514 -23.13 42.83 20.64
CA GLU A 514 -22.75 44.11 20.01
C GLU A 514 -23.78 44.63 18.99
N ASN A 515 -24.77 43.79 18.62
CA ASN A 515 -25.88 44.13 17.73
C ASN A 515 -25.44 44.76 16.39
N SER A 516 -24.25 44.40 15.90
CA SER A 516 -23.65 44.86 14.66
C SER A 516 -23.99 43.99 13.44
N LEU A 517 -24.88 43.00 13.63
CA LEU A 517 -25.25 41.98 12.64
C LEU A 517 -26.58 42.29 11.98
N SER A 518 -26.77 41.82 10.74
CA SER A 518 -28.14 41.63 10.24
C SER A 518 -28.90 40.60 11.08
N GLN A 519 -30.23 40.62 11.00
CA GLN A 519 -31.07 39.63 11.68
C GLN A 519 -30.69 38.19 11.27
N GLY A 520 -30.44 37.94 9.99
CA GLY A 520 -30.10 36.60 9.51
C GLY A 520 -28.76 36.08 10.05
N ALA A 521 -27.74 36.93 10.16
CA ALA A 521 -26.46 36.55 10.76
C ALA A 521 -26.61 36.34 12.28
N LYS A 522 -27.39 37.19 12.95
CA LYS A 522 -27.72 37.03 14.37
C LYS A 522 -28.44 35.70 14.65
N ASP A 523 -29.40 35.33 13.80
CA ASP A 523 -30.11 34.05 13.91
C ASP A 523 -29.16 32.87 13.71
N ALA A 524 -28.21 32.95 12.78
CA ALA A 524 -27.19 31.91 12.59
C ALA A 524 -26.25 31.75 13.79
N CYS A 525 -25.88 32.86 14.43
CA CYS A 525 -25.11 32.82 15.68
C CYS A 525 -25.88 32.12 16.79
N LEU A 526 -27.16 32.46 16.99
CA LEU A 526 -28.02 31.88 18.03
C LEU A 526 -28.28 30.39 17.78
N GLU A 527 -28.57 30.02 16.54
CA GLU A 527 -28.78 28.62 16.12
C GLU A 527 -27.52 27.78 16.37
N TRP A 528 -26.33 28.31 16.05
CA TRP A 528 -25.08 27.62 16.38
C TRP A 528 -24.87 27.49 17.89
N LEU A 529 -25.15 28.54 18.68
CA LEU A 529 -25.02 28.47 20.15
C LEU A 529 -25.92 27.40 20.77
N GLU A 530 -27.13 27.21 20.24
CA GLU A 530 -28.08 26.17 20.65
C GLU A 530 -27.59 24.76 20.27
N HIS A 531 -27.09 24.58 19.05
CA HIS A 531 -26.78 23.26 18.49
C HIS A 531 -25.29 22.86 18.51
N ARG A 532 -24.37 23.71 18.99
CA ARG A 532 -22.91 23.46 19.02
C ARG A 532 -22.51 22.15 19.73
N CYS A 533 -23.32 21.68 20.67
CA CYS A 533 -23.08 20.45 21.43
C CYS A 533 -23.59 19.19 20.72
N ASP A 534 -24.38 19.32 19.66
CA ASP A 534 -24.85 18.21 18.84
C ASP A 534 -23.85 17.87 17.73
N SER A 535 -23.60 16.58 17.51
CA SER A 535 -22.55 16.14 16.57
C SER A 535 -22.90 16.39 15.10
N LEU A 536 -24.15 16.27 14.70
CA LEU A 536 -24.59 16.40 13.31
C LEU A 536 -25.10 17.82 13.04
N ALA A 537 -25.91 18.36 13.95
CA ALA A 537 -26.47 19.69 13.79
C ALA A 537 -25.38 20.78 13.83
N SER A 538 -24.36 20.65 14.69
CA SER A 538 -23.25 21.62 14.74
C SER A 538 -22.51 21.79 13.41
N ALA A 539 -22.42 20.72 12.60
CA ALA A 539 -21.80 20.79 11.27
C ALA A 539 -22.62 21.66 10.30
N GLN A 540 -23.93 21.45 10.26
CA GLN A 540 -24.84 22.18 9.38
C GLN A 540 -24.94 23.66 9.77
N VAL A 541 -25.21 23.91 11.05
CA VAL A 541 -25.36 25.28 11.57
C VAL A 541 -24.03 26.03 11.58
N GLY A 542 -22.90 25.34 11.75
CA GLY A 542 -21.56 25.92 11.62
C GLY A 542 -21.25 26.39 10.20
N LYS A 543 -21.56 25.57 9.18
CA LYS A 543 -21.44 25.96 7.76
C LYS A 543 -22.35 27.15 7.42
N ARG A 544 -23.58 27.16 7.94
CA ARG A 544 -24.50 28.29 7.80
C ARG A 544 -23.94 29.55 8.45
N LEU A 545 -23.43 29.46 9.68
CA LEU A 545 -22.83 30.58 10.39
C LEU A 545 -21.67 31.20 9.59
N VAL A 546 -20.71 30.38 9.12
CA VAL A 546 -19.58 30.87 8.31
C VAL A 546 -20.07 31.62 7.08
N LYS A 547 -21.01 31.04 6.31
CA LYS A 547 -21.58 31.66 5.11
C LYS A 547 -22.22 33.01 5.41
N MET A 548 -22.96 33.13 6.51
CA MET A 548 -23.60 34.39 6.91
C MET A 548 -22.56 35.44 7.34
N LEU A 549 -21.52 35.04 8.07
CA LEU A 549 -20.46 35.97 8.50
C LEU A 549 -19.58 36.42 7.33
N GLU A 550 -19.30 35.56 6.36
CA GLU A 550 -18.56 35.92 5.14
C GLU A 550 -19.31 36.95 4.29
N GLY A 551 -20.64 36.91 4.26
CA GLY A 551 -21.47 37.92 3.59
C GLY A 551 -21.44 39.31 4.25
N GLU A 552 -20.96 39.39 5.49
CA GLU A 552 -20.90 40.62 6.29
C GLU A 552 -19.47 40.98 6.72
N ARG A 553 -18.49 40.42 6.01
CA ARG A 553 -17.06 40.54 6.32
C ARG A 553 -16.62 42.00 6.46
N GLY A 554 -15.75 42.27 7.44
CA GLY A 554 -15.23 43.62 7.72
C GLY A 554 -16.13 44.53 8.56
N ARG A 555 -17.37 44.12 8.89
CA ARG A 555 -18.24 44.89 9.81
C ARG A 555 -17.80 44.82 11.27
N ASN A 556 -17.22 43.69 11.67
CA ASN A 556 -16.78 43.46 13.04
C ASN A 556 -15.52 42.57 13.06
N PRO A 557 -14.44 42.95 13.74
CA PRO A 557 -13.22 42.14 13.81
C PRO A 557 -13.43 40.75 14.41
N LEU A 558 -14.43 40.56 15.28
CA LEU A 558 -14.75 39.25 15.86
C LEU A 558 -15.17 38.22 14.79
N MET A 559 -15.79 38.67 13.69
CA MET A 559 -16.17 37.79 12.58
C MET A 559 -14.95 37.14 11.95
N GLU A 560 -13.87 37.90 11.76
CA GLU A 560 -12.62 37.38 11.19
C GLU A 560 -11.99 36.33 12.09
N GLU A 561 -12.04 36.52 13.41
CA GLU A 561 -11.52 35.55 14.37
C GLU A 561 -12.35 34.25 14.34
N ILE A 562 -13.68 34.37 14.24
CA ILE A 562 -14.58 33.21 14.12
C ILE A 562 -14.34 32.46 12.81
N ILE A 563 -14.31 33.16 11.67
CA ILE A 563 -14.11 32.56 10.33
C ILE A 563 -12.74 31.88 10.22
N ARG A 564 -11.69 32.46 10.85
CA ARG A 564 -10.34 31.88 10.87
C ARG A 564 -10.26 30.57 11.67
N ASN A 565 -11.18 30.36 12.61
CA ASN A 565 -11.26 29.16 13.44
C ASN A 565 -12.50 28.30 13.08
N ARG A 566 -13.06 28.47 11.88
CA ARG A 566 -14.31 27.83 11.45
C ARG A 566 -14.31 26.32 11.58
N GLU A 567 -13.15 25.69 11.48
CA GLU A 567 -12.98 24.26 11.64
C GLU A 567 -13.41 23.77 13.03
N HIS A 568 -13.43 24.62 14.06
CA HIS A 568 -13.89 24.29 15.41
C HIS A 568 -15.37 24.55 15.67
N LEU A 569 -16.11 25.13 14.71
CA LEU A 569 -17.56 25.31 14.83
C LEU A 569 -18.30 23.96 14.79
N THR A 570 -17.75 22.99 14.07
CA THR A 570 -18.28 21.62 14.05
C THR A 570 -17.72 20.83 15.22
N LYS A 571 -18.60 20.15 15.98
CA LYS A 571 -18.20 19.29 17.08
C LYS A 571 -17.36 18.10 16.58
N LYS A 572 -16.09 18.08 16.98
CA LYS A 572 -15.15 17.00 16.65
C LYS A 572 -15.46 15.71 17.39
N SER A 573 -15.14 14.58 16.75
CA SER A 573 -15.18 13.24 17.32
C SER A 573 -13.76 12.80 17.67
N GLN A 574 -13.40 12.84 18.96
CA GLN A 574 -12.11 12.32 19.41
C GLN A 574 -12.15 10.79 19.48
N TRP A 575 -11.18 10.15 18.85
CA TRP A 575 -10.95 8.71 18.92
C TRP A 575 -9.54 8.44 19.40
N ILE A 576 -9.42 7.44 20.26
CA ILE A 576 -8.15 6.93 20.79
C ILE A 576 -8.07 5.48 20.36
N ILE A 577 -7.23 5.19 19.37
CA ILE A 577 -7.13 3.89 18.72
C ILE A 577 -5.83 3.22 19.18
N GLY A 578 -5.88 1.95 19.56
CA GLY A 578 -4.71 1.17 19.89
C GLY A 578 -5.04 -0.31 20.00
N GLY A 579 -4.00 -1.15 19.96
CA GLY A 579 -4.14 -2.60 20.13
C GLY A 579 -4.31 -2.99 21.60
N ASP A 580 -4.53 -4.28 21.84
CA ASP A 580 -4.65 -4.85 23.19
C ASP A 580 -3.38 -4.62 24.04
N GLY A 581 -2.18 -4.79 23.48
CA GLY A 581 -0.94 -4.57 24.22
C GLY A 581 -0.69 -3.13 24.69
N TRP A 582 -1.41 -2.13 24.15
CA TRP A 582 -1.41 -0.78 24.71
C TRP A 582 -2.47 -0.61 25.80
N ALA A 583 -3.64 -1.25 25.63
CA ALA A 583 -4.80 -1.03 26.48
C ALA A 583 -4.78 -1.83 27.80
N TYR A 584 -4.15 -3.01 27.79
CA TYR A 584 -3.98 -3.91 28.93
C TYR A 584 -2.65 -3.66 29.62
#